data_AF-A0A517SEM1-F1
#
_entry.id   AF-A0A517SEM1-F1
#
_cell.length_a   1.000
_cell.length_b   1.000
_cell.length_c   1.000
_cell.angle_alpha   90.00
_cell.angle_beta   90.00
_cell.angle_gamma   90.00
#
_symmetry.space_group_name_H-M   'P 1'
#
loop_
_entity.id
_entity.type
_entity.pdbx_description
1 polymer ?
#
loop_
_entity_poly.entity_id
_entity_poly.type
_entity_poly.pdbx_seq_one_letter_code
_entity_poly.pdbx_strand_id
1 'polypeptide(L)'
;MHGTGSNFTAPGILEGLAQLLSSRGEAVLRLNTRGHDLVAKIPTMSGSVRGGAAYESLADAHLDIEAAAAWLNDAGYEQLSLLGHSLGGVKAIVSQSEHPIKGVEEIVALSPPRLQYEQLIQDHAFRRHFDQARQLVDDGRGDELVEMTSPLRLWIPARGIVEKYGIEDRFDFVSHLPRVQPATLVFIDSMSLESSIAHRGLEDALADVARSHSAFTVHRHPDDIRYAGSEVAIANQIVGWRAKRDTLMDAGI
;
A
#
# COMPACT_ATOMS: atom_id res chain seq x y z
N MET A 1 4.03 -3.22 6.37
CA MET A 1 3.58 -1.80 6.32
C MET A 1 2.07 -1.73 6.47
N HIS A 2 1.61 -0.86 7.37
CA HIS A 2 0.21 -0.70 7.73
C HIS A 2 -0.58 0.11 6.68
N GLY A 3 -1.92 -0.01 6.71
CA GLY A 3 -2.84 0.80 5.92
C GLY A 3 -3.08 2.20 6.51
N THR A 4 -3.97 2.97 5.90
CA THR A 4 -4.31 4.35 6.29
C THR A 4 -4.63 4.45 7.78
N GLY A 5 -3.88 5.27 8.53
CA GLY A 5 -4.19 5.62 9.91
C GLY A 5 -3.98 4.52 10.95
N SER A 6 -3.42 3.38 10.55
CA SER A 6 -3.00 2.30 11.46
C SER A 6 -1.54 2.53 11.92
N ASN A 7 -0.96 1.57 12.64
CA ASN A 7 0.42 1.66 13.16
C ASN A 7 1.02 0.25 13.39
N PHE A 8 2.31 0.17 13.72
CA PHE A 8 3.02 -1.11 13.88
C PHE A 8 2.58 -1.94 15.09
N THR A 9 1.90 -1.32 16.07
CA THR A 9 1.39 -2.00 17.26
C THR A 9 -0.05 -2.51 17.10
N ALA A 10 -0.74 -2.11 16.03
CA ALA A 10 -2.13 -2.49 15.81
C ALA A 10 -2.25 -4.02 15.63
N PRO A 11 -3.26 -4.66 16.26
CA PRO A 11 -3.52 -6.08 16.04
C PRO A 11 -4.09 -6.33 14.63
N GLY A 12 -4.01 -7.58 14.17
CA GLY A 12 -4.64 -8.04 12.92
C GLY A 12 -3.67 -8.75 11.98
N ILE A 13 -4.00 -8.79 10.68
CA ILE A 13 -3.28 -9.61 9.69
C ILE A 13 -1.76 -9.37 9.68
N LEU A 14 -1.30 -8.13 9.79
CA LEU A 14 0.14 -7.83 9.82
C LEU A 14 0.84 -8.30 11.10
N GLU A 15 0.12 -8.35 12.23
CA GLU A 15 0.63 -8.92 13.47
C GLU A 15 0.79 -10.44 13.35
N GLY A 16 -0.28 -11.12 12.92
CA GLY A 16 -0.26 -12.57 12.79
C GLY A 16 0.74 -13.05 11.74
N LEU A 17 0.83 -12.36 10.59
CA LEU A 17 1.86 -12.67 9.59
C LEU A 17 3.28 -12.45 10.14
N ALA A 18 3.51 -11.38 10.91
CA ALA A 18 4.82 -11.16 11.51
C ALA A 18 5.21 -12.28 12.48
N GLN A 19 4.29 -12.72 13.34
CA GLN A 19 4.53 -13.84 14.26
C GLN A 19 4.78 -15.15 13.51
N LEU A 20 3.95 -15.46 12.50
CA LEU A 20 4.07 -16.68 11.70
C LEU A 20 5.36 -16.74 10.90
N LEU A 21 5.71 -15.68 10.17
CA LEU A 21 6.96 -15.63 9.40
C LEU A 21 8.18 -15.66 10.34
N SER A 22 8.11 -14.96 11.47
CA SER A 22 9.20 -15.01 12.47
C SER A 22 9.40 -16.39 13.08
N SER A 23 8.31 -17.11 13.39
CA SER A 23 8.38 -18.51 13.86
C SER A 23 8.98 -19.48 12.82
N ARG A 24 9.05 -19.06 11.56
CA ARG A 24 9.66 -19.82 10.44
C ARG A 24 11.10 -19.40 10.17
N GLY A 25 11.68 -18.51 10.97
CA GLY A 25 13.05 -18.06 10.87
C GLY A 25 13.27 -16.77 10.08
N GLU A 26 12.22 -16.10 9.62
CA GLU A 26 12.35 -14.80 8.94
C GLU A 26 12.50 -13.66 9.97
N ALA A 27 13.41 -12.72 9.70
CA ALA A 27 13.45 -11.47 10.46
C ALA A 27 12.35 -10.54 9.94
N VAL A 28 11.46 -10.09 10.83
CA VAL A 28 10.31 -9.26 10.45
C VAL A 28 10.37 -7.90 11.14
N LEU A 29 10.40 -6.83 10.34
CA LEU A 29 10.23 -5.45 10.81
C LEU A 29 8.81 -4.96 10.53
N ARG A 30 8.06 -4.67 11.60
CA ARG A 30 6.84 -3.86 11.51
C ARG A 30 7.19 -2.41 11.84
N LEU A 31 7.01 -1.51 10.87
CA LEU A 31 7.31 -0.09 11.02
C LEU A 31 6.07 0.79 10.98
N ASN A 32 6.16 1.96 11.61
CA ASN A 32 5.31 3.11 11.31
C ASN A 32 5.86 3.84 10.09
N THR A 33 5.00 4.13 9.13
CA THR A 33 5.26 5.14 8.09
C THR A 33 4.84 6.50 8.62
N ARG A 34 5.26 7.61 8.00
CA ARG A 34 4.78 8.97 8.34
C ARG A 34 3.26 9.14 8.28
N GLY A 35 2.55 8.20 7.64
CA GLY A 35 1.10 8.09 7.60
C GLY A 35 0.47 7.26 8.72
N HIS A 36 1.19 7.00 9.83
CA HIS A 36 0.67 6.25 10.97
C HIS A 36 -0.28 7.09 11.83
N ASP A 37 -1.30 6.45 12.42
CA ASP A 37 -2.39 7.14 13.14
C ASP A 37 -3.12 8.20 12.26
N LEU A 38 -4.21 8.78 12.76
CA LEU A 38 -4.90 9.83 12.00
C LEU A 38 -4.04 11.10 11.91
N VAL A 39 -3.56 11.56 13.06
CA VAL A 39 -2.65 12.71 13.20
C VAL A 39 -1.54 12.30 14.16
N ALA A 40 -0.31 12.50 13.75
CA ALA A 40 0.87 12.22 14.55
C ALA A 40 1.80 13.44 14.62
N LYS A 41 2.64 13.48 15.66
CA LYS A 41 3.82 14.35 15.67
C LYS A 41 5.01 13.49 15.25
N ILE A 42 5.54 13.76 14.06
CA ILE A 42 6.70 13.04 13.53
C ILE A 42 7.97 13.76 14.00
N PRO A 43 8.85 13.11 14.78
CA PRO A 43 10.10 13.71 15.22
C PRO A 43 11.01 14.05 14.04
N THR A 44 11.76 15.13 14.17
CA THR A 44 12.76 15.63 13.22
C THR A 44 13.98 16.12 14.01
N MET A 45 15.10 16.37 13.33
CA MET A 45 16.31 16.91 13.98
C MET A 45 16.09 18.27 14.66
N SER A 46 15.09 19.05 14.21
CA SER A 46 14.79 20.38 14.73
C SER A 46 13.45 20.46 15.49
N GLY A 47 12.92 19.33 15.97
CA GLY A 47 11.65 19.27 16.72
C GLY A 47 10.69 18.23 16.15
N SER A 48 9.46 18.61 15.83
CA SER A 48 8.48 17.69 15.23
C SER A 48 7.60 18.38 14.20
N VAL A 49 7.23 17.67 13.14
CA VAL A 49 6.22 18.11 12.17
C VAL A 49 4.91 17.36 12.37
N ARG A 50 3.82 17.91 11.84
CA ARG A 50 2.53 17.22 11.84
C ARG A 50 2.53 16.18 10.72
N GLY A 51 2.21 14.94 11.06
CA GLY A 51 2.07 13.82 10.15
C GLY A 51 0.83 13.00 10.45
N GLY A 52 0.90 11.71 10.16
CA GLY A 52 -0.21 10.78 10.18
C GLY A 52 -0.99 10.77 8.89
N ALA A 53 -1.96 9.87 8.78
CA ALA A 53 -2.72 9.63 7.54
C ALA A 53 -3.43 10.88 7.01
N ALA A 54 -3.76 11.84 7.89
CA ALA A 54 -4.30 13.12 7.49
C ALA A 54 -3.29 13.97 6.72
N TYR A 55 -2.00 13.93 7.07
CA TYR A 55 -0.97 14.85 6.57
C TYR A 55 0.11 14.19 5.72
N GLU A 56 0.04 12.88 5.51
CA GLU A 56 1.00 12.19 4.65
C GLU A 56 0.84 12.58 3.19
N SER A 57 1.98 12.70 2.50
CA SER A 57 2.06 12.64 1.04
C SER A 57 2.48 11.23 0.64
N LEU A 58 1.83 10.67 -0.38
CA LEU A 58 2.21 9.36 -0.91
C LEU A 58 3.50 9.42 -1.74
N ALA A 59 3.83 10.58 -2.32
CA ALA A 59 5.11 10.81 -2.99
C ALA A 59 6.30 10.53 -2.05
N ASP A 60 6.06 10.81 -0.78
CA ASP A 60 7.01 10.78 0.31
C ASP A 60 7.11 9.39 0.98
N ALA A 61 6.26 8.43 0.61
CA ALA A 61 6.22 7.11 1.24
C ALA A 61 7.53 6.33 1.06
N HIS A 62 8.23 6.51 -0.06
CA HIS A 62 9.48 5.82 -0.36
C HIS A 62 10.56 6.07 0.71
N LEU A 63 10.63 7.29 1.24
CA LEU A 63 11.61 7.69 2.24
C LEU A 63 11.51 6.87 3.54
N ASP A 64 10.28 6.48 3.94
CA ASP A 64 10.10 5.63 5.14
C ASP A 64 10.57 4.20 4.89
N ILE A 65 10.36 3.71 3.66
CA ILE A 65 10.74 2.35 3.24
C ILE A 65 12.26 2.27 3.05
N GLU A 66 12.87 3.27 2.43
CA GLU A 66 14.32 3.39 2.26
C GLU A 66 15.03 3.46 3.61
N ALA A 67 14.52 4.25 4.56
CA ALA A 67 15.09 4.31 5.91
C ALA A 67 15.01 2.96 6.63
N ALA A 68 13.88 2.25 6.51
CA ALA A 68 13.72 0.91 7.09
C ALA A 68 14.64 -0.13 6.42
N ALA A 69 14.77 -0.07 5.10
CA ALA A 69 15.66 -0.95 4.34
C ALA A 69 17.13 -0.69 4.67
N ALA A 70 17.54 0.57 4.78
CA ALA A 70 18.89 0.95 5.19
C ALA A 70 19.21 0.41 6.61
N TRP A 71 18.27 0.55 7.55
CA TRP A 71 18.43 0.01 8.89
C TRP A 71 18.57 -1.52 8.93
N LEU A 72 17.80 -2.24 8.09
CA LEU A 72 17.92 -3.69 7.93
C LEU A 72 19.25 -4.09 7.27
N ASN A 73 19.67 -3.37 6.24
CA ASN A 73 20.97 -3.58 5.57
C ASN A 73 22.14 -3.36 6.54
N ASP A 74 22.10 -2.31 7.37
CA ASP A 74 23.12 -2.05 8.41
C ASP A 74 23.16 -3.16 9.47
N ALA A 75 22.04 -3.84 9.69
CA ALA A 75 21.95 -5.03 10.54
C ALA A 75 22.35 -6.34 9.83
N GLY A 76 22.74 -6.28 8.55
CA GLY A 76 23.23 -7.42 7.76
C GLY A 76 22.16 -8.15 6.93
N TYR A 77 20.94 -7.62 6.83
CA TYR A 77 19.88 -8.20 6.00
C TYR A 77 19.90 -7.60 4.59
N GLU A 78 20.42 -8.35 3.62
CA GLU A 78 20.59 -7.87 2.23
C GLU A 78 19.43 -8.24 1.28
N GLN A 79 18.65 -9.27 1.64
CA GLN A 79 17.48 -9.72 0.90
C GLN A 79 16.22 -9.31 1.65
N LEU A 80 15.42 -8.45 1.01
CA LEU A 80 14.30 -7.77 1.63
C LEU A 80 13.00 -8.13 0.91
N SER A 81 11.94 -8.23 1.71
CA SER A 81 10.57 -8.42 1.24
C SER A 81 9.69 -7.28 1.76
N LEU A 82 8.97 -6.61 0.86
CA LEU A 82 8.02 -5.57 1.26
C LEU A 82 6.63 -6.18 1.40
N LEU A 83 6.08 -6.22 2.61
CA LEU A 83 4.71 -6.66 2.85
C LEU A 83 3.83 -5.49 3.28
N GLY A 84 2.75 -5.20 2.54
CA GLY A 84 1.86 -4.07 2.79
C GLY A 84 0.39 -4.46 2.82
N HIS A 85 -0.37 -3.92 3.77
CA HIS A 85 -1.84 -4.08 3.82
C HIS A 85 -2.53 -2.78 3.42
N SER A 86 -3.58 -2.88 2.60
CA SER A 86 -4.37 -1.76 2.10
C SER A 86 -3.47 -0.67 1.50
N LEU A 87 -3.52 0.57 1.98
CA LEU A 87 -2.65 1.65 1.52
C LEU A 87 -1.14 1.34 1.69
N GLY A 88 -0.76 0.49 2.64
CA GLY A 88 0.61 0.00 2.77
C GLY A 88 1.08 -0.82 1.57
N GLY A 89 0.17 -1.54 0.89
CA GLY A 89 0.45 -2.25 -0.36
C GLY A 89 0.66 -1.29 -1.53
N VAL A 90 -0.16 -0.23 -1.63
CA VAL A 90 0.02 0.85 -2.62
C VAL A 90 1.39 1.50 -2.44
N LYS A 91 1.74 1.87 -1.19
CA LYS A 91 3.05 2.47 -0.86
C LYS A 91 4.21 1.56 -1.28
N ALA A 92 4.12 0.25 -1.04
CA ALA A 92 5.16 -0.71 -1.43
C ALA A 92 5.38 -0.70 -2.95
N ILE A 93 4.30 -0.87 -3.72
CA ILE A 93 4.34 -1.02 -5.17
C ILE A 93 4.78 0.29 -5.83
N VAL A 94 4.16 1.42 -5.46
CA VAL A 94 4.47 2.73 -6.05
C VAL A 94 5.89 3.15 -5.71
N SER A 95 6.31 3.00 -4.44
CA SER A 95 7.68 3.37 -4.04
C SER A 95 8.72 2.53 -4.78
N GLN A 96 8.55 1.20 -4.84
CA GLN A 96 9.52 0.35 -5.54
C GLN A 96 9.52 0.58 -7.06
N SER A 97 8.40 1.02 -7.64
CA SER A 97 8.30 1.37 -9.07
C SER A 97 9.02 2.68 -9.41
N GLU A 98 8.90 3.71 -8.55
CA GLU A 98 9.48 5.04 -8.79
C GLU A 98 10.90 5.19 -8.23
N HIS A 99 11.17 4.55 -7.09
CA HIS A 99 12.41 4.63 -6.33
C HIS A 99 12.86 3.21 -5.94
N PRO A 100 13.43 2.43 -6.89
CA PRO A 100 13.81 1.05 -6.63
C PRO A 100 14.81 0.94 -5.47
N ILE A 101 14.42 0.23 -4.41
CA ILE A 101 15.26 0.02 -3.24
C ILE A 101 16.09 -1.25 -3.47
N LYS A 102 17.41 -1.13 -3.28
CA LYS A 102 18.35 -2.25 -3.43
C LYS A 102 18.02 -3.36 -2.40
N GLY A 103 18.07 -4.60 -2.85
CA GLY A 103 17.85 -5.78 -2.01
C GLY A 103 16.38 -6.17 -1.87
N VAL A 104 15.43 -5.36 -2.33
CA VAL A 104 14.02 -5.79 -2.40
C VAL A 104 13.85 -6.79 -3.53
N GLU A 105 13.60 -8.05 -3.18
CA GLU A 105 13.41 -9.15 -4.14
C GLU A 105 11.93 -9.48 -4.37
N GLU A 106 11.09 -9.11 -3.41
CA GLU A 106 9.65 -9.35 -3.50
C GLU A 106 8.77 -8.30 -2.82
N ILE A 107 7.55 -8.21 -3.32
CA ILE A 107 6.46 -7.41 -2.75
C ILE A 107 5.23 -8.30 -2.55
N VAL A 108 4.65 -8.25 -1.36
CA VAL A 108 3.35 -8.84 -1.04
C VAL A 108 2.39 -7.73 -0.63
N ALA A 109 1.31 -7.53 -1.40
CA ALA A 109 0.30 -6.52 -1.11
C ALA A 109 -1.06 -7.18 -0.82
N LEU A 110 -1.66 -6.85 0.33
CA LEU A 110 -2.94 -7.37 0.78
C LEU A 110 -4.03 -6.32 0.53
N SER A 111 -4.93 -6.57 -0.43
CA SER A 111 -6.03 -5.68 -0.83
C SER A 111 -5.67 -4.19 -0.94
N PRO A 112 -4.66 -3.82 -1.75
CA PRO A 112 -4.41 -2.41 -2.04
C PRO A 112 -5.61 -1.78 -2.79
N PRO A 113 -6.11 -0.62 -2.34
CA PRO A 113 -7.16 0.10 -3.07
C PRO A 113 -6.62 0.75 -4.35
N ARG A 114 -7.43 0.83 -5.40
CA ARG A 114 -7.24 1.73 -6.53
C ARG A 114 -7.37 3.17 -6.08
N LEU A 115 -6.53 4.03 -6.64
CA LEU A 115 -6.61 5.49 -6.46
C LEU A 115 -6.98 6.20 -7.77
N GLN A 116 -7.52 5.44 -8.74
CA GLN A 116 -7.90 5.90 -10.06
C GLN A 116 -9.04 6.93 -10.02
N TYR A 117 -8.75 8.15 -10.46
CA TYR A 117 -9.64 9.30 -10.51
C TYR A 117 -10.93 9.03 -11.27
N GLU A 118 -10.85 8.52 -12.51
CA GLU A 118 -12.03 8.31 -13.37
C GLU A 118 -13.05 7.37 -12.72
N GLN A 119 -12.58 6.44 -11.89
CA GLN A 119 -13.43 5.53 -11.13
C GLN A 119 -14.00 6.19 -9.88
N LEU A 120 -13.15 6.88 -9.11
CA LEU A 120 -13.55 7.51 -7.85
C LEU A 120 -14.53 8.68 -8.07
N ILE A 121 -14.37 9.45 -9.15
CA ILE A 121 -15.21 10.62 -9.48
C ILE A 121 -16.67 10.26 -9.80
N GLN A 122 -16.95 8.98 -10.06
CA GLN A 122 -18.32 8.46 -10.22
C GLN A 122 -19.09 8.40 -8.89
N ASP A 123 -18.39 8.38 -7.75
CA ASP A 123 -19.04 8.46 -6.45
C ASP A 123 -19.36 9.93 -6.10
N HIS A 124 -20.64 10.21 -5.86
CA HIS A 124 -21.12 11.57 -5.60
C HIS A 124 -20.48 12.20 -4.36
N ALA A 125 -20.23 11.41 -3.31
CA ALA A 125 -19.61 11.92 -2.09
C ALA A 125 -18.15 12.27 -2.35
N PHE A 126 -17.39 11.37 -2.98
CA PHE A 126 -16.01 11.64 -3.40
C PHE A 126 -15.93 12.90 -4.28
N ARG A 127 -16.74 12.98 -5.35
CA ARG A 127 -16.73 14.12 -6.28
C ARG A 127 -16.96 15.45 -5.58
N ARG A 128 -17.98 15.53 -4.71
CA ARG A 128 -18.27 16.76 -3.96
C ARG A 128 -17.05 17.24 -3.16
N HIS A 129 -16.42 16.34 -2.44
CA HIS A 129 -15.28 16.68 -1.58
C HIS A 129 -14.01 16.96 -2.38
N PHE A 130 -13.79 16.25 -3.49
CA PHE A 130 -12.68 16.51 -4.40
C PHE A 130 -12.81 17.89 -5.07
N ASP A 131 -14.01 18.23 -5.57
CA ASP A 131 -14.28 19.56 -6.15
C ASP A 131 -14.07 20.68 -5.11
N GLN A 132 -14.52 20.46 -3.85
CA GLN A 132 -14.23 21.37 -2.73
C GLN A 132 -12.72 21.51 -2.47
N ALA A 133 -12.00 20.39 -2.43
CA ALA A 133 -10.55 20.39 -2.20
C ALA A 133 -9.80 21.13 -3.31
N ARG A 134 -10.16 20.90 -4.59
CA ARG A 134 -9.58 21.62 -5.72
C ARG A 134 -9.80 23.12 -5.62
N GLN A 135 -11.03 23.55 -5.32
CA GLN A 135 -11.32 24.98 -5.12
C GLN A 135 -10.47 25.59 -3.99
N LEU A 136 -10.33 24.89 -2.86
CA LEU A 136 -9.48 25.36 -1.76
C LEU A 136 -8.01 25.47 -2.17
N VAL A 137 -7.50 24.55 -2.99
CA VAL A 137 -6.14 24.64 -3.53
C VAL A 137 -6.00 25.83 -4.48
N ASP A 138 -6.94 26.02 -5.40
CA ASP A 138 -6.95 27.13 -6.36
C ASP A 138 -7.01 28.50 -5.64
N ASP A 139 -7.69 28.58 -4.50
CA ASP A 139 -7.79 29.76 -3.64
C ASP A 139 -6.56 29.98 -2.74
N GLY A 140 -5.52 29.13 -2.83
CA GLY A 140 -4.33 29.20 -1.97
C GLY A 140 -4.55 28.71 -0.53
N ARG A 141 -5.64 27.98 -0.28
CA ARG A 141 -6.10 27.47 1.03
C ARG A 141 -5.91 25.95 1.16
N GLY A 142 -4.89 25.40 0.49
CA GLY A 142 -4.63 23.96 0.42
C GLY A 142 -4.38 23.28 1.78
N ASP A 143 -4.04 24.03 2.82
CA ASP A 143 -3.85 23.57 4.20
C ASP A 143 -5.15 23.25 4.96
N GLU A 144 -6.30 23.70 4.45
CA GLU A 144 -7.58 23.49 5.12
C GLU A 144 -8.02 22.04 5.07
N LEU A 145 -8.44 21.50 6.22
CA LEU A 145 -8.91 20.13 6.33
C LEU A 145 -10.30 19.98 5.71
N VAL A 146 -10.45 18.98 4.86
CA VAL A 146 -11.72 18.52 4.31
C VAL A 146 -12.00 17.14 4.87
N GLU A 147 -13.23 16.92 5.35
CA GLU A 147 -13.69 15.59 5.75
C GLU A 147 -14.11 14.81 4.52
N MET A 148 -13.26 13.91 4.07
CA MET A 148 -13.62 12.89 3.10
C MET A 148 -14.58 11.90 3.74
N THR A 149 -15.60 11.47 3.01
CA THR A 149 -16.52 10.40 3.44
C THR A 149 -16.49 9.19 2.50
N SER A 150 -15.70 9.25 1.43
CA SER A 150 -15.54 8.22 0.40
C SER A 150 -14.18 8.43 -0.30
N PRO A 151 -13.45 7.38 -0.72
CA PRO A 151 -13.75 5.96 -0.49
C PRO A 151 -13.52 5.54 0.97
N LEU A 152 -12.88 6.39 1.76
CA LEU A 152 -12.63 6.20 3.19
C LEU A 152 -12.92 7.50 3.93
N ARG A 153 -13.53 7.40 5.11
CA ARG A 153 -13.74 8.56 5.97
C ARG A 153 -12.42 9.01 6.60
N LEU A 154 -11.96 10.22 6.28
CA LEU A 154 -10.70 10.77 6.77
C LEU A 154 -10.71 12.30 6.69
N TRP A 155 -10.06 12.96 7.64
CA TRP A 155 -9.75 14.39 7.52
C TRP A 155 -8.40 14.55 6.83
N ILE A 156 -8.35 15.30 5.74
CA ILE A 156 -7.13 15.49 4.93
C ILE A 156 -7.06 16.96 4.50
N PRO A 157 -5.89 17.65 4.53
CA PRO A 157 -5.73 18.93 3.88
C PRO A 157 -6.15 18.86 2.42
N ALA A 158 -6.80 19.90 1.91
CA ALA A 158 -7.28 19.97 0.53
C ALA A 158 -6.18 19.60 -0.49
N ARG A 159 -4.94 20.06 -0.28
CA ARG A 159 -3.80 19.69 -1.14
C ARG A 159 -3.51 18.19 -1.15
N GLY A 160 -3.68 17.50 -0.03
CA GLY A 160 -3.42 16.06 0.10
C GLY A 160 -4.49 15.25 -0.63
N ILE A 161 -5.73 15.73 -0.70
CA ILE A 161 -6.79 15.10 -1.51
C ILE A 161 -6.46 15.22 -2.99
N VAL A 162 -6.09 16.42 -3.46
CA VAL A 162 -5.74 16.66 -4.86
C VAL A 162 -4.49 15.86 -5.26
N GLU A 163 -3.47 15.82 -4.40
CA GLU A 163 -2.26 15.02 -4.65
C GLU A 163 -2.58 13.52 -4.73
N LYS A 164 -3.33 12.99 -3.75
CA LYS A 164 -3.57 11.55 -3.60
C LYS A 164 -4.50 10.99 -4.67
N TYR A 165 -5.47 11.79 -5.12
CA TYR A 165 -6.55 11.34 -6.00
C TYR A 165 -6.66 12.18 -7.28
N GLY A 166 -5.59 12.86 -7.70
CA GLY A 166 -5.58 13.70 -8.90
C GLY A 166 -5.83 12.91 -10.19
N ILE A 167 -6.20 13.62 -11.25
CA ILE A 167 -6.52 13.06 -12.58
C ILE A 167 -5.34 12.33 -13.23
N GLU A 168 -4.13 12.62 -12.76
CA GLU A 168 -2.89 12.00 -13.20
C GLU A 168 -2.74 10.55 -12.71
N ASP A 169 -3.61 10.10 -11.79
CA ASP A 169 -3.58 8.74 -11.22
C ASP A 169 -2.21 8.34 -10.66
N ARG A 170 -1.44 9.33 -10.19
CA ARG A 170 -0.02 9.16 -9.82
C ARG A 170 0.23 8.04 -8.82
N PHE A 171 -0.75 7.73 -7.96
CA PHE A 171 -0.64 6.71 -6.93
C PHE A 171 -1.52 5.48 -7.18
N ASP A 172 -2.12 5.36 -8.38
CA ASP A 172 -2.87 4.17 -8.74
C ASP A 172 -1.91 3.01 -9.05
N PHE A 173 -1.73 2.13 -8.07
CA PHE A 173 -0.70 1.10 -8.08
C PHE A 173 -0.73 0.15 -9.29
N VAL A 174 -1.90 -0.05 -9.93
CA VAL A 174 -2.02 -0.95 -11.09
C VAL A 174 -1.16 -0.46 -12.25
N SER A 175 -1.09 0.85 -12.48
CA SER A 175 -0.26 1.46 -13.53
C SER A 175 1.25 1.37 -13.26
N HIS A 176 1.64 1.05 -12.02
CA HIS A 176 3.04 0.91 -11.60
C HIS A 176 3.54 -0.53 -11.75
N LEU A 177 2.67 -1.53 -11.62
CA LEU A 177 3.04 -2.95 -11.64
C LEU A 177 3.94 -3.36 -12.82
N PRO A 178 3.69 -2.92 -14.08
CA PRO A 178 4.56 -3.31 -15.20
C PRO A 178 6.01 -2.83 -15.10
N ARG A 179 6.29 -1.83 -14.24
CA ARG A 179 7.63 -1.27 -14.00
C ARG A 179 8.32 -1.87 -12.77
N VAL A 180 7.60 -2.65 -11.96
CA VAL A 180 8.14 -3.27 -10.75
C VAL A 180 8.94 -4.51 -11.14
N GLN A 181 10.24 -4.49 -10.86
CA GLN A 181 11.14 -5.63 -11.13
C GLN A 181 11.01 -6.77 -10.10
N PRO A 182 10.88 -6.50 -8.78
CA PRO A 182 10.69 -7.55 -7.79
C PRO A 182 9.45 -8.42 -8.05
N ALA A 183 9.54 -9.70 -7.69
CA ALA A 183 8.40 -10.60 -7.77
C ALA A 183 7.25 -10.08 -6.90
N THR A 184 6.07 -9.92 -7.45
CA THR A 184 4.97 -9.22 -6.78
C THR A 184 3.74 -10.11 -6.68
N LEU A 185 3.26 -10.31 -5.45
CA LEU A 185 2.02 -11.01 -5.15
C LEU A 185 0.99 -10.02 -4.60
N VAL A 186 -0.16 -9.88 -5.28
CA VAL A 186 -1.31 -9.12 -4.77
C VAL A 186 -2.42 -10.07 -4.37
N PHE A 187 -2.87 -9.95 -3.13
CA PHE A 187 -4.13 -10.55 -2.67
C PHE A 187 -5.28 -9.58 -2.88
N ILE A 188 -6.43 -10.09 -3.33
CA ILE A 188 -7.68 -9.34 -3.43
C ILE A 188 -8.73 -10.02 -2.56
N ASP A 189 -9.26 -9.31 -1.58
CA ASP A 189 -10.42 -9.76 -0.80
C ASP A 189 -11.71 -9.63 -1.62
N SER A 190 -12.60 -10.62 -1.52
CA SER A 190 -13.78 -10.70 -2.38
C SER A 190 -14.85 -9.67 -1.99
N MET A 191 -14.93 -9.29 -0.72
CA MET A 191 -15.95 -8.36 -0.25
C MET A 191 -15.70 -6.91 -0.71
N SER A 192 -14.45 -6.48 -0.79
CA SER A 192 -14.12 -5.12 -1.26
C SER A 192 -14.45 -4.90 -2.72
N LEU A 193 -14.30 -5.93 -3.57
CA LEU A 193 -14.67 -5.87 -5.00
C LEU A 193 -16.13 -5.45 -5.22
N GLU A 194 -17.02 -5.87 -4.32
CA GLU A 194 -18.46 -5.60 -4.39
C GLU A 194 -18.86 -4.30 -3.68
N SER A 195 -18.19 -4.00 -2.57
CA SER A 195 -18.64 -2.96 -1.62
C SER A 195 -17.86 -1.64 -1.70
N SER A 196 -16.69 -1.62 -2.35
CA SER A 196 -15.80 -0.46 -2.35
C SER A 196 -15.61 0.12 -3.74
N ILE A 197 -15.91 1.41 -3.91
CA ILE A 197 -15.60 2.13 -5.16
C ILE A 197 -14.09 2.11 -5.47
N ALA A 198 -13.23 1.97 -4.47
CA ALA A 198 -11.78 1.88 -4.66
C ALA A 198 -11.30 0.48 -5.08
N HIS A 199 -12.17 -0.54 -5.13
CA HIS A 199 -11.79 -1.89 -5.58
C HIS A 199 -12.62 -2.37 -6.77
N ARG A 200 -13.63 -1.60 -7.20
CA ARG A 200 -14.40 -1.90 -8.42
C ARG A 200 -13.46 -2.11 -9.62
N GLY A 201 -13.72 -3.14 -10.42
CA GLY A 201 -12.92 -3.46 -11.61
C GLY A 201 -11.46 -3.85 -11.36
N LEU A 202 -11.04 -4.01 -10.08
CA LEU A 202 -9.65 -4.31 -9.75
C LEU A 202 -9.22 -5.71 -10.21
N GLU A 203 -10.11 -6.71 -10.12
CA GLU A 203 -9.82 -8.10 -10.51
C GLU A 203 -9.44 -8.19 -12.00
N ASP A 204 -10.23 -7.57 -12.88
CA ASP A 204 -9.96 -7.54 -14.32
C ASP A 204 -8.66 -6.81 -14.64
N ALA A 205 -8.45 -5.64 -14.01
CA ALA A 205 -7.24 -4.83 -14.22
C ALA A 205 -5.96 -5.58 -13.80
N LEU A 206 -6.01 -6.34 -12.70
CA LEU A 206 -4.87 -7.16 -12.28
C LEU A 206 -4.70 -8.41 -13.15
N ALA A 207 -5.78 -8.99 -13.66
CA ALA A 207 -5.69 -10.10 -14.61
C ALA A 207 -5.00 -9.67 -15.93
N ASP A 208 -5.23 -8.44 -16.40
CA ASP A 208 -4.52 -7.87 -17.55
C ASP A 208 -3.01 -7.73 -17.29
N VAL A 209 -2.62 -7.24 -16.11
CA VAL A 209 -1.20 -7.15 -15.73
C VAL A 209 -0.58 -8.53 -15.62
N ALA A 210 -1.25 -9.50 -14.99
CA ALA A 210 -0.73 -10.86 -14.82
C ALA A 210 -0.51 -11.60 -16.15
N ARG A 211 -1.28 -11.27 -17.19
CA ARG A 211 -1.08 -11.79 -18.55
C ARG A 211 0.17 -11.23 -19.24
N SER A 212 0.61 -10.02 -18.87
CA SER A 212 1.67 -9.29 -19.57
C SER A 212 2.95 -9.12 -18.75
N HIS A 213 2.93 -9.40 -17.45
CA HIS A 213 4.08 -9.27 -16.55
C HIS A 213 4.29 -10.54 -15.73
N SER A 214 5.24 -11.38 -16.12
CA SER A 214 5.47 -12.72 -15.53
C SER A 214 5.90 -12.70 -14.07
N ALA A 215 6.52 -11.60 -13.62
CA ALA A 215 6.90 -11.41 -12.22
C ALA A 215 5.71 -11.05 -11.31
N PHE A 216 4.51 -10.84 -11.87
CA PHE A 216 3.31 -10.48 -11.13
C PHE A 216 2.34 -11.66 -10.99
N THR A 217 1.87 -11.88 -9.77
CA THR A 217 0.84 -12.87 -9.44
C THR A 217 -0.29 -12.19 -8.68
N VAL A 218 -1.52 -12.55 -9.01
CA VAL A 218 -2.72 -12.13 -8.29
C VAL A 218 -3.42 -13.33 -7.68
N HIS A 219 -3.89 -13.19 -6.44
CA HIS A 219 -4.64 -14.23 -5.74
C HIS A 219 -5.92 -13.65 -5.13
N ARG A 220 -7.06 -14.22 -5.48
CA ARG A 220 -8.33 -13.88 -4.85
C ARG A 220 -8.50 -14.66 -3.55
N HIS A 221 -8.92 -13.96 -2.50
CA HIS A 221 -9.22 -14.53 -1.20
C HIS A 221 -10.72 -14.34 -0.87
N PRO A 222 -11.40 -15.33 -0.27
CA PRO A 222 -12.84 -15.25 0.03
C PRO A 222 -13.19 -14.26 1.15
N ASP A 223 -12.22 -13.91 2.01
CA ASP A 223 -12.44 -13.04 3.16
C ASP A 223 -12.72 -11.58 2.80
N ASP A 224 -12.94 -10.77 3.84
CA ASP A 224 -12.88 -9.32 3.77
C ASP A 224 -11.46 -8.78 3.92
N ILE A 225 -11.32 -7.46 3.69
CA ILE A 225 -10.07 -6.71 3.73
C ILE A 225 -9.27 -6.88 5.03
N ARG A 226 -9.86 -7.33 6.15
CA ARG A 226 -9.16 -7.52 7.43
C ARG A 226 -8.43 -8.85 7.50
N TYR A 227 -8.84 -9.85 6.71
CA TYR A 227 -8.29 -11.23 6.72
C TYR A 227 -8.25 -11.88 8.11
N ALA A 228 -9.19 -11.52 8.99
CA ALA A 228 -9.19 -11.97 10.37
C ALA A 228 -9.41 -13.50 10.42
N GLY A 229 -8.48 -14.22 11.03
CA GLY A 229 -8.52 -15.69 11.13
C GLY A 229 -7.89 -16.43 9.94
N SER A 230 -7.41 -15.71 8.93
CA SER A 230 -6.76 -16.30 7.74
C SER A 230 -5.25 -16.08 7.72
N GLU A 231 -4.65 -15.68 8.83
CA GLU A 231 -3.22 -15.38 8.93
C GLU A 231 -2.37 -16.59 8.52
N VAL A 232 -2.75 -17.80 8.97
CA VAL A 232 -2.08 -19.06 8.60
C VAL A 232 -2.25 -19.37 7.11
N ALA A 233 -3.45 -19.18 6.57
CA ALA A 233 -3.75 -19.44 5.16
C ALA A 233 -2.93 -18.52 4.24
N ILE A 234 -2.95 -17.21 4.52
CA ILE A 234 -2.18 -16.20 3.79
C ILE A 234 -0.67 -16.48 3.93
N ALA A 235 -0.16 -16.78 5.12
CA ALA A 235 1.26 -17.11 5.31
C ALA A 235 1.67 -18.35 4.51
N ASN A 236 0.83 -19.39 4.43
CA ASN A 236 1.09 -20.58 3.63
C ASN A 236 1.07 -20.28 2.13
N GLN A 237 0.16 -19.40 1.68
CA GLN A 237 0.07 -18.98 0.28
C GLN A 237 1.30 -18.17 -0.13
N ILE A 238 1.79 -17.26 0.73
CA ILE A 238 3.04 -16.52 0.49
C ILE A 238 4.22 -17.49 0.35
N VAL A 239 4.42 -18.40 1.31
CA VAL A 239 5.52 -19.38 1.26
C VAL A 239 5.41 -20.30 0.04
N GLY A 240 4.21 -20.79 -0.27
CA GLY A 240 3.99 -21.64 -1.45
C GLY A 240 4.21 -20.91 -2.76
N TRP A 241 3.90 -19.61 -2.83
CA TRP A 241 4.20 -18.76 -3.98
C TRP A 241 5.71 -18.57 -4.16
N ARG A 242 6.44 -18.26 -3.08
CA ARG A 242 7.92 -18.16 -3.10
C ARG A 242 8.57 -19.45 -3.61
N ALA A 243 8.18 -20.61 -3.06
CA ALA A 243 8.73 -21.90 -3.47
C ALA A 243 8.52 -22.20 -4.98
N LYS A 244 7.35 -21.84 -5.52
CA LYS A 244 7.07 -21.99 -6.97
C LYS A 244 7.94 -21.06 -7.81
N ARG A 245 8.10 -19.80 -7.40
CA ARG A 245 8.95 -18.81 -8.07
C ARG A 245 10.40 -19.31 -8.12
N ASP A 246 10.94 -19.74 -7.00
CA ASP A 246 12.34 -20.17 -6.91
C ASP A 246 12.59 -21.41 -7.77
N THR A 247 11.63 -22.34 -7.83
CA THR A 247 11.69 -23.52 -8.72
C THR A 247 11.72 -23.12 -10.21
N LEU A 248 10.97 -22.09 -10.62
CA LEU A 248 10.97 -21.60 -12.00
C LEU A 248 12.29 -20.90 -12.35
N MET A 249 12.82 -20.10 -11.43
CA MET A 249 14.13 -19.46 -11.59
C MET A 249 15.26 -20.49 -11.72
N ASP A 250 15.27 -21.53 -10.89
CA ASP A 250 16.25 -22.63 -10.98
C ASP A 250 16.13 -23.41 -12.29
N ALA A 251 14.93 -23.48 -12.87
CA ALA A 251 14.67 -24.11 -14.16
C ALA A 251 15.05 -23.21 -15.37
N GLY A 252 15.40 -21.93 -15.15
CA GLY A 252 15.73 -20.97 -16.21
C GLY A 252 14.53 -20.54 -17.07
N ILE A 253 13.33 -20.59 -16.50
CA ILE A 253 12.04 -20.23 -17.13
C ILE A 253 11.49 -18.96 -16.48
#